data_AF-A0A956L089-F1
#
_entry.id   AF-A0A956L089-F1
#
_cell.length_a   1.000
_cell.length_b   1.000
_cell.length_c   1.000
_cell.angle_alpha   90.00
_cell.angle_beta   90.00
_cell.angle_gamma   90.00
#
_symmetry.space_group_name_H-M   'P 1'
#
loop_
_entity.id
_entity.type
_entity.pdbx_description
1 polymer ?
#
loop_
_entity_poly.entity_id
_entity_poly.type
_entity_poly.pdbx_seq_one_letter_code
_entity_poly.pdbx_strand_id
1 'polypeptide(L)'
;MQRETIASTLPRTDPEPSRPIVRHTRREGWGRALMLWERDDKRGYQFEDGEVRVFARPYFELLQPAKNPDPVLRHELREKAVANGALAHEPARSAGSEREVAVPRPTLDDQLVVFESLFPDGFHGDAWAQAHRDQPEDRRLKRHRQPAIAEAAERLERAVRDRPQPRLRVLLGVVRARQAVKEQDYERARVCYRGVLELDPHNSLAERELLMLSAVGR
;
A
#
# COMPACT_ATOMS: atom_id res chain seq x y z
N MET A 1 -28.51 -48.27 -22.24
CA MET A 1 -27.92 -46.92 -22.17
C MET A 1 -27.59 -46.61 -20.72
N GLN A 2 -26.34 -46.80 -20.31
CA GLN A 2 -25.79 -46.28 -19.06
C GLN A 2 -24.44 -45.67 -19.43
N ARG A 3 -24.26 -44.37 -19.17
CA ARG A 3 -22.98 -43.67 -19.36
C ARG A 3 -22.53 -43.19 -17.99
N GLU A 4 -21.50 -43.86 -17.51
CA GLU A 4 -20.73 -43.53 -16.31
C GLU A 4 -20.09 -42.16 -16.49
N THR A 5 -20.24 -41.31 -15.49
CA THR A 5 -19.59 -39.99 -15.45
C THR A 5 -18.20 -40.18 -14.87
N ILE A 6 -17.18 -40.08 -15.74
CA ILE A 6 -15.78 -40.14 -15.36
C ILE A 6 -15.38 -38.79 -14.77
N ALA A 7 -14.92 -38.80 -13.52
CA ALA A 7 -14.35 -37.65 -12.85
C ALA A 7 -13.07 -37.18 -13.59
N SER A 8 -13.16 -36.01 -14.23
CA SER A 8 -11.99 -35.32 -14.81
C SER A 8 -11.29 -34.54 -13.72
N THR A 9 -10.36 -35.21 -13.04
CA THR A 9 -9.40 -34.56 -12.13
C THR A 9 -8.40 -33.79 -12.99
N LEU A 10 -8.61 -32.48 -13.13
CA LEU A 10 -7.59 -31.59 -13.69
C LEU A 10 -6.36 -31.60 -12.77
N PRO A 11 -5.14 -31.64 -13.33
CA PRO A 11 -3.92 -31.56 -12.53
C PRO A 11 -3.87 -30.20 -11.84
N ARG A 12 -3.65 -30.24 -10.53
CA ARG A 12 -3.36 -29.09 -9.66
C ARG A 12 -2.11 -28.40 -10.20
N THR A 13 -2.28 -27.24 -10.83
CA THR A 13 -1.16 -26.42 -11.31
C THR A 13 -0.37 -25.94 -10.10
N ASP A 14 0.85 -26.47 -9.94
CA ASP A 14 1.79 -25.96 -8.96
C ASP A 14 2.04 -24.46 -9.23
N PRO A 15 2.08 -23.60 -8.20
CA PRO A 15 2.41 -22.18 -8.39
C PRO A 15 3.85 -22.10 -8.91
N GLU A 16 4.05 -21.38 -10.02
CA GLU A 16 5.38 -21.17 -10.61
C GLU A 16 6.38 -20.74 -9.53
N PRO A 17 7.61 -21.32 -9.53
CA PRO A 17 8.62 -20.94 -8.58
C PRO A 17 8.97 -19.46 -8.79
N SER A 18 8.82 -18.68 -7.71
CA SER A 18 9.18 -17.28 -7.71
C SER A 18 10.59 -17.06 -8.28
N ARG A 19 10.69 -16.30 -9.37
CA ARG A 19 11.91 -16.14 -10.18
C ARG A 19 13.16 -15.87 -9.31
N PRO A 20 14.23 -16.66 -9.45
CA PRO A 20 15.36 -16.60 -8.50
C PRO A 20 16.10 -15.26 -8.57
N ILE A 21 16.63 -14.83 -7.43
CA ILE A 21 17.61 -13.75 -7.38
C ILE A 21 18.86 -14.23 -8.13
N VAL A 22 19.47 -13.37 -8.93
CA VAL A 22 20.63 -13.71 -9.74
C VAL A 22 21.88 -12.96 -9.28
N ARG A 23 23.06 -13.46 -9.64
CA ARG A 23 24.35 -12.78 -9.47
C ARG A 23 25.07 -12.74 -10.80
N HIS A 24 25.82 -11.66 -11.06
CA HIS A 24 26.63 -11.55 -12.27
C HIS A 24 27.99 -12.24 -12.09
N THR A 25 28.30 -13.23 -12.92
CA THR A 25 29.49 -14.10 -12.76
C THR A 25 30.83 -13.38 -12.90
N ARG A 26 30.88 -12.27 -13.65
CA ARG A 26 32.13 -11.51 -13.89
C ARG A 26 32.23 -10.21 -13.10
N ARG A 27 31.18 -9.82 -12.39
CA ARG A 27 31.05 -8.50 -11.75
C ARG A 27 30.43 -8.70 -10.38
N GLU A 28 31.16 -9.39 -9.52
CA GLU A 28 30.72 -9.73 -8.17
C GLU A 28 30.44 -8.48 -7.32
N GLY A 29 31.15 -7.37 -7.59
CA GLY A 29 30.94 -6.09 -6.91
C GLY A 29 29.58 -5.41 -7.15
N TRP A 30 28.78 -5.88 -8.12
CA TRP A 30 27.39 -5.41 -8.30
C TRP A 30 26.41 -6.07 -7.32
N GLY A 31 26.84 -7.14 -6.66
CA GLY A 31 26.00 -7.94 -5.77
C GLY A 31 24.95 -8.76 -6.49
N ARG A 32 23.85 -9.01 -5.79
CA ARG A 32 22.69 -9.80 -6.21
C ARG A 32 21.65 -8.92 -6.91
N ALA A 33 20.80 -9.54 -7.72
CA ALA A 33 19.83 -8.82 -8.53
C ALA A 33 18.47 -9.51 -8.66
N LEU A 34 17.43 -8.69 -8.77
CA LEU A 34 16.05 -9.12 -8.99
C LEU A 34 15.63 -8.81 -10.44
N MET A 35 15.10 -9.79 -11.15
CA MET A 35 14.55 -9.58 -12.49
C MET A 35 13.22 -8.83 -12.40
N LEU A 36 13.14 -7.67 -13.03
CA LEU A 36 11.97 -6.79 -13.00
C LEU A 36 11.01 -7.10 -14.15
N TRP A 37 11.54 -7.24 -15.36
CA TRP A 37 10.76 -7.45 -16.58
C TRP A 37 11.57 -8.19 -17.65
N GLU A 38 10.85 -8.78 -18.59
CA GLU A 38 11.39 -9.42 -19.79
C GLU A 38 10.57 -8.93 -20.99
N ARG A 39 11.22 -8.34 -22.00
CA ARG A 39 10.61 -7.79 -23.21
C ARG A 39 11.61 -7.90 -24.36
N ASP A 40 11.17 -8.30 -25.55
CA ASP A 40 11.97 -8.29 -26.78
C ASP A 40 13.38 -8.88 -26.63
N ASP A 41 13.47 -10.12 -26.09
CA ASP A 41 14.73 -10.83 -25.79
C ASP A 41 15.69 -10.07 -24.86
N LYS A 42 15.18 -9.09 -24.11
CA LYS A 42 15.91 -8.35 -23.09
C LYS A 42 15.29 -8.55 -21.72
N ARG A 43 16.13 -8.54 -20.69
CA ARG A 43 15.73 -8.64 -19.28
C ARG A 43 16.30 -7.48 -18.50
N GLY A 44 15.45 -6.78 -17.75
CA GLY A 44 15.84 -5.74 -16.81
C GLY A 44 16.01 -6.31 -15.40
N TYR A 45 17.08 -5.93 -14.71
CA TYR A 45 17.40 -6.37 -13.36
C TYR A 45 17.75 -5.19 -12.46
N GLN A 46 17.23 -5.17 -11.24
CA GLN A 46 17.67 -4.27 -10.17
C GLN A 46 18.76 -4.95 -9.36
N PHE A 47 19.94 -4.35 -9.27
CA PHE A 47 21.08 -4.85 -8.48
C PHE A 47 21.14 -4.21 -7.09
N GLU A 48 21.85 -4.85 -6.16
CA GLU A 48 22.10 -4.38 -4.79
C GLU A 48 22.81 -3.02 -4.76
N ASP A 49 23.69 -2.78 -5.74
CA ASP A 49 24.41 -1.52 -5.94
C ASP A 49 23.49 -0.32 -6.29
N GLY A 50 22.20 -0.56 -6.44
CA GLY A 50 21.18 0.46 -6.71
C GLY A 50 20.92 0.69 -8.19
N GLU A 51 21.74 0.13 -9.09
CA GLU A 51 21.60 0.34 -10.53
C GLU A 51 20.68 -0.70 -11.19
N VAL A 52 19.95 -0.23 -12.21
CA VAL A 52 19.11 -1.09 -13.06
C VAL A 52 19.83 -1.38 -14.36
N ARG A 53 20.01 -2.66 -14.68
CA ARG A 53 20.74 -3.07 -15.89
C ARG A 53 19.90 -3.98 -16.77
N VAL A 54 20.04 -3.77 -18.08
CA VAL A 54 19.32 -4.53 -19.12
C VAL A 54 20.30 -5.44 -19.84
N PHE A 55 19.99 -6.73 -19.89
CA PHE A 55 20.77 -7.74 -20.61
C PHE A 55 19.98 -8.23 -21.81
N ALA A 56 20.66 -8.42 -22.94
CA ALA A 56 20.10 -9.15 -24.08
C ALA A 56 20.33 -10.66 -23.91
N ARG A 57 19.52 -11.48 -24.57
CA ARG A 57 19.54 -12.95 -24.48
C ARG A 57 20.91 -13.62 -24.54
N PRO A 58 21.86 -13.22 -25.41
CA PRO A 58 23.20 -13.84 -25.44
C PRO A 58 23.99 -13.70 -24.13
N TYR A 59 23.61 -12.75 -23.26
CA TYR A 59 24.32 -12.44 -22.02
C TYR A 59 23.65 -13.02 -20.77
N PHE A 60 22.56 -13.79 -20.90
CA PHE A 60 21.87 -14.38 -19.75
C PHE A 60 22.73 -15.41 -19.01
N GLU A 61 23.67 -16.07 -19.70
CA GLU A 61 24.63 -17.01 -19.11
C GLU A 61 25.55 -16.36 -18.07
N LEU A 62 25.69 -15.03 -18.13
CA LEU A 62 26.45 -14.25 -17.14
C LEU A 62 25.68 -14.06 -15.83
N LEU A 63 24.39 -14.44 -15.77
CA LEU A 63 23.51 -14.31 -14.62
C LEU A 63 23.22 -15.69 -14.03
N GLN A 64 23.81 -15.98 -12.88
CA GLN A 64 23.57 -17.25 -12.19
C GLN A 64 22.53 -17.08 -11.09
N PRO A 65 21.54 -17.99 -11.00
CA PRO A 65 20.60 -17.97 -9.89
C PRO A 65 21.32 -18.26 -8.56
N ALA A 66 20.97 -17.50 -7.54
CA ALA A 66 21.34 -17.79 -6.17
C ALA A 66 20.63 -19.06 -5.71
N LYS A 67 21.35 -19.94 -5.01
CA LYS A 67 20.85 -21.25 -4.59
C LYS A 67 19.70 -21.17 -3.57
N ASN A 68 19.57 -20.03 -2.87
CA ASN A 68 18.62 -19.86 -1.78
C ASN A 68 17.67 -18.69 -2.08
N PRO A 69 16.36 -18.86 -1.84
CA PRO A 69 15.41 -17.75 -1.87
C PRO A 69 15.70 -16.80 -0.71
N ASP A 70 15.88 -15.52 -1.02
CA ASP A 70 16.10 -14.45 -0.03
C ASP A 70 14.93 -13.46 -0.13
N PRO A 71 13.85 -13.67 0.65
CA PRO A 71 12.64 -12.87 0.55
C PRO A 71 12.86 -11.43 1.01
N VAL A 72 13.74 -11.21 1.99
CA VAL A 72 14.08 -9.86 2.51
C VAL A 72 14.78 -9.07 1.43
N LEU A 73 15.85 -9.61 0.85
CA LEU A 73 16.57 -8.94 -0.23
C LEU A 73 15.66 -8.67 -1.44
N ARG A 74 14.80 -9.63 -1.78
CA ARG A 74 13.86 -9.44 -2.88
C ARG A 74 12.93 -8.24 -2.62
N HIS A 75 12.46 -8.06 -1.39
CA HIS A 75 11.64 -6.90 -1.02
C HIS A 75 12.44 -5.60 -1.19
N GLU A 76 13.64 -5.53 -0.63
CA GLU A 76 14.52 -4.35 -0.73
C GLU A 76 14.84 -3.97 -2.18
N LEU A 77 15.18 -4.94 -3.02
CA LEU A 77 15.44 -4.71 -4.44
C LEU A 77 14.18 -4.24 -5.18
N ARG A 78 13.00 -4.70 -4.77
CA ARG A 78 11.75 -4.22 -5.37
C ARG A 78 11.47 -2.76 -4.99
N GLU A 79 11.68 -2.39 -3.73
CA GLU A 79 11.54 -1.00 -3.27
C GLU A 79 12.52 -0.08 -4.00
N LYS A 80 13.79 -0.50 -4.15
CA LYS A 80 14.78 0.24 -4.97
C LYS A 80 14.33 0.42 -6.42
N ALA A 81 13.78 -0.62 -7.04
CA ALA A 81 13.29 -0.54 -8.41
C ALA A 81 12.11 0.44 -8.57
N VAL A 82 11.23 0.52 -7.56
CA VAL A 82 10.13 1.50 -7.53
C VAL A 82 10.67 2.92 -7.32
N ALA A 83 11.59 3.11 -6.37
CA ALA A 83 12.21 4.41 -6.11
C ALA A 83 12.96 4.96 -7.34
N ASN A 84 13.61 4.08 -8.09
CA ASN A 84 14.32 4.41 -9.33
C ASN A 84 13.42 4.56 -10.56
N GLY A 85 12.09 4.36 -10.42
CA GLY A 85 11.13 4.43 -11.53
C GLY A 85 11.25 3.30 -12.56
N ALA A 86 12.08 2.29 -12.30
CA ALA A 86 12.25 1.12 -13.17
C ALA A 86 11.12 0.09 -13.03
N LEU A 87 10.38 0.19 -11.93
CA LEU A 87 9.07 -0.43 -11.76
C LEU A 87 8.06 0.71 -11.57
N ALA A 88 6.92 0.66 -12.26
CA ALA A 88 5.83 1.57 -11.96
C ALA A 88 5.41 1.35 -10.49
N HIS A 89 5.24 2.43 -9.74
CA HIS A 89 4.52 2.36 -8.47
C HIS A 89 3.12 1.87 -8.82
N GLU A 90 2.78 0.61 -8.51
CA GLU A 90 1.41 0.13 -8.66
C GLU A 90 0.54 1.02 -7.77
N PRO A 91 -0.32 1.91 -8.31
CA PRO A 91 -1.31 2.55 -7.48
C PRO A 91 -2.26 1.45 -7.02
N ALA A 92 -2.67 1.48 -5.75
CA ALA A 92 -3.74 0.62 -5.25
C ALA A 92 -4.92 0.70 -6.24
N ARG A 93 -5.13 -0.40 -6.97
CA ARG A 93 -5.89 -0.38 -8.22
C ARG A 93 -7.32 0.10 -8.00
N SER A 94 -7.69 1.15 -8.72
CA SER A 94 -9.08 1.48 -8.97
C SER A 94 -9.67 0.44 -9.91
N ALA A 95 -10.87 -0.04 -9.59
CA ALA A 95 -11.58 -1.09 -10.28
C ALA A 95 -11.67 -0.89 -11.80
N GLY A 96 -11.28 -1.91 -12.57
CA GLY A 96 -11.47 -1.93 -14.02
C GLY A 96 -10.68 -3.02 -14.74
N SER A 97 -11.23 -4.24 -14.74
CA SER A 97 -11.16 -5.20 -15.85
C SER A 97 -9.80 -5.53 -16.49
N GLU A 98 -9.18 -6.61 -16.02
CA GLU A 98 -8.87 -7.80 -16.85
C GLU A 98 -8.58 -8.97 -15.91
N ARG A 99 -8.98 -10.20 -16.28
CA ARG A 99 -8.87 -11.40 -15.43
C ARG A 99 -7.40 -11.75 -15.20
N GLU A 100 -6.81 -11.17 -14.16
CA GLU A 100 -5.61 -11.70 -13.53
C GLU A 100 -5.94 -13.04 -12.88
N VAL A 101 -5.16 -14.06 -13.21
CA VAL A 101 -5.11 -15.30 -12.44
C VAL A 101 -4.87 -14.92 -10.99
N ALA A 102 -5.85 -15.20 -10.13
CA ALA A 102 -5.79 -14.85 -8.72
C ALA A 102 -4.59 -15.56 -8.09
N VAL A 103 -3.46 -14.86 -7.97
CA VAL A 103 -2.36 -15.29 -7.13
C VAL A 103 -2.97 -15.50 -5.73
N PRO A 104 -2.81 -16.68 -5.12
CA PRO A 104 -3.34 -16.94 -3.78
C PRO A 104 -2.86 -15.82 -2.86
N ARG A 105 -3.81 -15.08 -2.28
CA ARG A 105 -3.45 -14.06 -1.31
C ARG A 105 -2.79 -14.77 -0.12
N PRO A 106 -1.66 -14.25 0.40
CA PRO A 106 -1.05 -14.80 1.60
C PRO A 106 -2.10 -14.92 2.70
N THR A 107 -2.18 -16.09 3.32
CA THR A 107 -3.05 -16.32 4.47
C THR A 107 -2.62 -15.45 5.64
N LEU A 108 -3.43 -15.38 6.69
CA LEU A 108 -3.03 -14.66 7.91
C LEU A 108 -1.73 -15.25 8.48
N ASP A 109 -1.59 -16.58 8.47
CA ASP A 109 -0.40 -17.26 8.97
C ASP A 109 0.84 -16.89 8.13
N ASP A 110 0.72 -16.83 6.80
CA ASP A 110 1.82 -16.39 5.93
C ASP A 110 2.23 -14.94 6.23
N GLN A 111 1.24 -14.07 6.51
CA GLN A 111 1.49 -12.67 6.89
C GLN A 111 2.16 -12.55 8.24
N LEU A 112 1.78 -13.40 9.21
CA LEU A 112 2.39 -13.44 10.53
C LEU A 112 3.84 -13.93 10.46
N VAL A 113 4.13 -14.96 9.66
CA VAL A 113 5.52 -15.44 9.45
C VAL A 113 6.41 -14.34 8.88
N VAL A 114 5.92 -13.61 7.86
CA VAL A 114 6.64 -12.46 7.31
C VAL A 114 6.80 -11.37 8.36
N PHE A 115 5.74 -11.06 9.11
CA PHE A 115 5.77 -10.05 10.17
C PHE A 115 6.79 -10.39 11.25
N GLU A 116 6.79 -11.61 11.77
CA GLU A 116 7.73 -12.08 12.79
C GLU A 116 9.18 -12.09 12.27
N SER A 117 9.38 -12.39 10.99
CA SER A 117 10.72 -12.30 10.39
C SER A 117 11.25 -10.86 10.27
N LEU A 118 10.37 -9.89 10.00
CA LEU A 118 10.73 -8.49 9.84
C LEU A 118 10.80 -7.77 11.20
N PHE A 119 10.00 -8.20 12.16
CA PHE A 119 9.86 -7.60 13.48
C PHE A 119 9.85 -8.70 14.56
N PRO A 120 11.02 -9.22 14.94
CA PRO A 120 11.13 -10.33 15.90
C PRO A 120 10.51 -10.01 17.27
N ASP A 121 10.61 -8.75 17.70
CA ASP A 121 10.02 -8.24 18.95
C ASP A 121 8.56 -7.76 18.77
N GLY A 122 7.97 -8.06 17.61
CA GLY A 122 6.61 -7.70 17.25
C GLY A 122 6.31 -6.20 17.31
N PHE A 123 5.07 -5.86 17.65
CA PHE A 123 4.56 -4.47 17.68
C PHE A 123 5.16 -3.58 18.78
N HIS A 124 5.94 -4.19 19.70
CA HIS A 124 6.64 -3.49 20.78
C HIS A 124 8.13 -3.32 20.50
N GLY A 125 8.64 -3.92 19.41
CA GLY A 125 10.03 -3.83 19.01
C GLY A 125 10.44 -2.47 18.47
N ASP A 126 11.69 -2.09 18.74
CA ASP A 126 12.29 -0.85 18.22
C ASP A 126 12.31 -0.82 16.69
N ALA A 127 12.53 -1.97 16.03
CA ALA A 127 12.52 -2.08 14.58
C ALA A 127 11.13 -1.73 13.99
N TRP A 128 10.06 -2.21 14.62
CA TRP A 128 8.70 -1.90 14.19
C TRP A 128 8.35 -0.43 14.47
N ALA A 129 8.77 0.09 15.63
CA ALA A 129 8.60 1.49 15.99
C ALA A 129 9.31 2.42 15.00
N GLN A 130 10.55 2.16 14.63
CA GLN A 130 11.30 2.97 13.68
C GLN A 130 10.70 2.94 12.27
N ALA A 131 10.29 1.75 11.79
CA ALA A 131 9.73 1.61 10.45
C ALA A 131 8.34 2.27 10.30
N HIS A 132 7.52 2.28 11.37
CA HIS A 132 6.09 2.62 11.27
C HIS A 132 5.58 3.72 12.22
N ARG A 133 6.26 4.00 13.35
CA ARG A 133 5.87 5.05 14.32
C ARG A 133 6.82 6.26 14.33
N ASP A 134 8.11 6.04 14.11
CA ASP A 134 9.18 7.01 14.36
C ASP A 134 9.93 7.44 13.11
N GLN A 135 9.37 7.26 11.91
CA GLN A 135 9.97 7.85 10.70
C GLN A 135 10.18 9.37 10.90
N PRO A 136 11.44 9.85 10.98
CA PRO A 136 11.73 11.23 11.34
C PRO A 136 11.38 12.22 10.23
N GLU A 137 11.30 11.74 8.99
CA GLU A 137 11.19 12.61 7.81
C GLU A 137 9.83 13.27 7.64
N ASP A 138 8.78 12.82 8.34
CA ASP A 138 7.43 13.35 8.10
C ASP A 138 6.59 13.60 9.37
N ARG A 139 7.23 13.73 10.54
CA ARG A 139 6.57 14.42 11.65
C ARG A 139 6.52 15.91 11.32
N ARG A 140 5.55 16.29 10.48
CA ARG A 140 5.19 17.69 10.22
C ARG A 140 5.20 18.43 11.55
N LEU A 141 6.12 19.38 11.67
CA LEU A 141 6.28 20.18 12.89
C LEU A 141 4.92 20.75 13.27
N LYS A 142 4.66 20.97 14.56
CA LYS A 142 3.32 21.40 15.04
C LYS A 142 2.76 22.58 14.24
N ARG A 143 3.62 23.50 13.77
CA ARG A 143 3.29 24.64 12.90
C ARG A 143 2.75 24.27 11.50
N HIS A 144 3.13 23.13 10.94
CA HIS A 144 2.71 22.67 9.61
C HIS A 144 1.42 21.84 9.62
N ARG A 145 0.87 21.52 10.80
CA ARG A 145 -0.36 20.75 10.93
C ARG A 145 -1.58 21.50 10.38
N GLN A 146 -1.69 22.80 10.63
CA GLN A 146 -2.84 23.57 10.14
C GLN A 146 -2.84 23.72 8.61
N PRO A 147 -1.70 24.08 7.97
CA PRO A 147 -1.61 24.04 6.51
C PRO A 147 -1.92 22.66 5.92
N ALA A 148 -1.46 21.57 6.56
CA ALA A 148 -1.75 20.21 6.12
C ALA A 148 -3.25 19.88 6.13
N ILE A 149 -3.94 20.29 7.19
CA ILE A 149 -5.38 20.06 7.35
C ILE A 149 -6.17 20.87 6.32
N ALA A 150 -5.78 22.12 6.08
CA ALA A 150 -6.40 22.96 5.06
C ALA A 150 -6.23 22.36 3.65
N GLU A 151 -5.01 21.96 3.30
CA GLU A 151 -4.70 21.30 2.03
C GLU A 151 -5.51 20.00 1.86
N ALA A 152 -5.60 19.18 2.91
CA ALA A 152 -6.40 17.96 2.88
C ALA A 152 -7.90 18.24 2.70
N ALA A 153 -8.42 19.31 3.31
CA ALA A 153 -9.81 19.73 3.14
C ALA A 153 -10.09 20.15 1.69
N GLU A 154 -9.23 20.97 1.08
CA GLU A 154 -9.37 21.39 -0.33
C GLU A 154 -9.36 20.20 -1.30
N ARG A 155 -8.43 19.24 -1.09
CA ARG A 155 -8.37 18.02 -1.89
C ARG A 155 -9.64 17.18 -1.75
N LEU A 156 -10.17 17.08 -0.54
CA LEU A 156 -11.41 16.36 -0.27
C LEU A 156 -12.62 17.05 -0.89
N GLU A 157 -12.70 18.39 -0.87
CA GLU A 157 -13.74 19.15 -1.56
C GLU A 157 -13.71 18.95 -3.06
N ARG A 158 -12.52 18.96 -3.66
CA ARG A 158 -12.35 18.63 -5.07
C ARG A 158 -12.82 17.21 -5.37
N ALA A 159 -12.42 16.23 -4.56
CA ALA A 159 -12.83 14.85 -4.74
C ALA A 159 -14.36 14.67 -4.63
N VAL A 160 -15.04 15.36 -3.70
CA VAL A 160 -16.51 15.34 -3.59
C VAL A 160 -17.18 15.95 -4.82
N ARG A 161 -16.60 17.01 -5.39
CA ARG A 161 -17.11 17.66 -6.62
C ARG A 161 -16.96 16.75 -7.83
N ASP A 162 -15.79 16.17 -8.01
CA ASP A 162 -15.46 15.35 -9.18
C ASP A 162 -16.16 13.97 -9.11
N ARG A 163 -16.29 13.42 -7.90
CA ARG A 163 -16.90 12.11 -7.64
C ARG A 163 -17.73 12.16 -6.35
N PRO A 164 -19.02 12.54 -6.42
CA PRO A 164 -19.87 12.68 -5.24
C PRO A 164 -20.23 11.30 -4.65
N GLN A 165 -19.36 10.78 -3.80
CA GLN A 165 -19.59 9.55 -3.03
C GLN A 165 -20.08 9.90 -1.62
N PRO A 166 -21.06 9.16 -1.05
CA PRO A 166 -21.57 9.41 0.30
C PRO A 166 -20.46 9.44 1.36
N ARG A 167 -19.51 8.49 1.29
CA ARG A 167 -18.36 8.43 2.22
C ARG A 167 -17.48 9.67 2.17
N LEU A 168 -17.24 10.24 0.99
CA LEU A 168 -16.43 11.46 0.85
C LEU A 168 -17.16 12.68 1.40
N ARG A 169 -18.49 12.74 1.23
CA ARG A 169 -19.33 13.79 1.82
C ARG A 169 -19.36 13.73 3.35
N VAL A 170 -19.45 12.53 3.91
CA VAL A 170 -19.35 12.30 5.37
C VAL A 170 -18.00 12.79 5.90
N LEU A 171 -16.89 12.37 5.26
CA LEU A 171 -15.55 12.82 5.65
C LEU A 171 -15.41 14.34 5.58
N LEU A 172 -15.94 14.96 4.52
CA LEU A 172 -15.88 16.41 4.35
C LEU A 172 -16.69 17.14 5.43
N GLY A 173 -17.87 16.63 5.77
CA GLY A 173 -18.69 17.13 6.87
C GLY A 173 -17.96 17.10 8.21
N VAL A 174 -17.28 15.99 8.52
CA VAL A 174 -16.49 15.84 9.76
C VAL A 174 -15.31 16.81 9.81
N VAL A 175 -14.58 16.99 8.69
CA VAL A 175 -13.43 17.92 8.63
C VAL A 175 -13.90 19.36 8.84
N ARG A 176 -14.97 19.77 8.16
CA ARG A 176 -15.56 21.11 8.32
C ARG A 176 -16.07 21.35 9.74
N ALA A 177 -16.71 20.36 10.35
CA ALA A 177 -17.18 20.45 11.72
C ALA A 177 -16.03 20.66 12.71
N ARG A 178 -14.96 19.87 12.61
CA ARG A 178 -13.77 20.02 13.47
C ARG A 178 -13.06 21.35 13.28
N GLN A 179 -13.00 21.84 12.04
CA GLN A 179 -12.46 23.17 11.77
C GLN A 179 -13.30 24.27 12.44
N ALA A 180 -14.63 24.18 12.36
CA ALA A 180 -15.53 25.11 13.03
C ALA A 180 -15.37 25.09 14.56
N VAL A 181 -15.21 23.91 15.18
CA VAL A 181 -14.91 23.80 16.62
C VAL A 181 -13.61 24.52 16.99
N LYS A 182 -12.57 24.37 16.17
CA LYS A 182 -11.29 25.06 16.38
C LYS A 182 -11.43 26.58 16.28
N GLU A 183 -12.27 27.04 15.38
CA GLU A 183 -12.60 28.47 15.19
C GLU A 183 -13.59 28.99 16.25
N GLN A 184 -14.02 28.14 17.19
CA GLN A 184 -15.05 28.44 18.20
C GLN A 184 -16.43 28.78 17.59
N ASP A 185 -16.65 28.43 16.33
CA ASP A 185 -17.92 28.55 15.63
C ASP A 185 -18.75 27.28 15.87
N TYR A 186 -19.31 27.18 17.08
CA TYR A 186 -20.03 25.99 17.51
C TYR A 186 -21.35 25.76 16.77
N GLU A 187 -21.98 26.83 16.27
CA GLU A 187 -23.20 26.71 15.45
C GLU A 187 -22.88 26.07 14.10
N ARG A 188 -21.82 26.53 13.42
CA ARG A 188 -21.39 25.92 12.16
C ARG A 188 -20.93 24.47 12.37
N ALA A 189 -20.27 24.19 13.50
CA ALA A 189 -19.91 22.82 13.87
C ALA A 189 -21.14 21.91 14.01
N ARG A 190 -22.19 22.38 14.71
CA ARG A 190 -23.45 21.65 14.88
C ARG A 190 -24.13 21.36 13.55
N VAL A 191 -24.22 22.35 12.66
CA VAL A 191 -24.80 22.17 11.32
C VAL A 191 -24.06 21.10 10.53
N CYS A 192 -22.72 21.13 10.55
CA CYS A 192 -21.90 20.16 9.85
C CYS A 192 -22.06 18.73 10.40
N TYR A 193 -22.09 18.56 11.73
CA TYR A 193 -22.32 17.23 12.33
C TYR A 193 -23.74 16.70 12.09
N ARG A 194 -24.77 17.55 12.07
CA ARG A 194 -26.12 17.11 11.66
C ARG A 194 -26.14 16.63 10.21
N GLY A 195 -25.50 17.37 9.30
CA GLY A 195 -25.38 16.94 7.91
C GLY A 195 -24.61 15.62 7.74
N VAL A 196 -23.67 15.31 8.66
CA VAL A 196 -23.04 13.98 8.70
C VAL A 196 -24.05 12.90 9.09
N LEU A 197 -24.90 13.13 10.10
CA LEU A 197 -25.92 12.17 10.53
C LEU A 197 -27.05 11.98 9.48
N GLU A 198 -27.35 12.99 8.67
CA GLU A 198 -28.25 12.83 7.52
C GLU A 198 -27.71 11.85 6.47
N LEU A 199 -26.38 11.81 6.31
CA LEU A 199 -25.71 10.94 5.34
C LEU A 199 -25.34 9.57 5.92
N ASP A 200 -25.06 9.52 7.23
CA ASP A 200 -24.67 8.33 7.98
C ASP A 200 -25.32 8.39 9.38
N PRO A 201 -26.57 7.92 9.53
CA PRO A 201 -27.33 8.02 10.78
C PRO A 201 -26.70 7.30 11.97
N HIS A 202 -25.76 6.38 11.75
CA HIS A 202 -25.08 5.62 12.80
C HIS A 202 -23.66 6.13 13.07
N ASN A 203 -23.35 7.36 12.66
CA ASN A 203 -22.03 7.95 12.85
C ASN A 203 -21.79 8.32 14.32
N SER A 204 -21.25 7.37 15.09
CA SER A 204 -20.97 7.52 16.52
C SER A 204 -20.08 8.72 16.88
N LEU A 205 -19.20 9.15 15.95
CA LEU A 205 -18.41 10.36 16.12
C LEU A 205 -19.33 11.59 16.12
N ALA A 206 -20.15 11.77 15.09
CA ALA A 206 -21.02 12.94 14.99
C ALA A 206 -22.04 13.02 16.16
N GLU A 207 -22.60 11.89 16.59
CA GLU A 207 -23.48 11.83 17.77
C GLU A 207 -22.77 12.33 19.04
N ARG A 208 -21.58 11.77 19.32
CA ARG A 208 -20.81 12.15 20.51
C ARG A 208 -20.41 13.62 20.49
N GLU A 209 -19.93 14.12 19.35
CA GLU A 209 -19.48 15.51 19.25
C GLU A 209 -20.67 16.50 19.36
N LEU A 210 -21.84 16.17 18.82
CA LEU A 210 -23.06 16.97 19.02
C LEU A 210 -23.49 17.01 20.49
N LEU A 211 -23.39 15.89 21.20
CA LEU A 211 -23.66 15.84 22.63
C LEU A 211 -22.69 16.77 23.40
N MET A 212 -21.40 16.70 23.09
CA MET A 212 -20.39 17.59 23.69
C MET A 212 -20.67 19.06 23.38
N LEU A 213 -20.99 19.41 22.13
CA LEU A 213 -21.31 20.78 21.72
C LEU A 213 -22.59 21.30 22.35
N SER A 214 -23.54 20.44 22.72
CA SER A 214 -24.75 20.83 23.45
C SER A 214 -24.45 21.28 24.88
N ALA A 215 -23.35 20.80 25.47
CA ALA A 215 -22.91 21.16 26.82
C ALA A 215 -22.11 22.47 26.88
N VAL A 216 -21.44 22.86 25.78
CA VAL A 216 -20.56 24.04 25.72
C VAL A 216 -21.32 25.36 25.50
N GLY A 217 -22.58 25.30 25.09
CA GLY A 217 -23.42 26.47 24.77
C GLY A 217 -24.48 26.83 25.83
N ARG A 218 -24.24 26.52 27.10
CA ARG A 218 -25.06 26.96 28.25
C ARG A 218 -24.28 27.89 29.16
#